data_AF-A0AB34SD02-F1
#
_entry.id   AF-A0AB34SD02-F1
#
_cell.length_a   1.000
_cell.length_b   1.000
_cell.length_c   1.000
_cell.angle_alpha   90.00
_cell.angle_beta   90.00
_cell.angle_gamma   90.00
#
_symmetry.space_group_name_H-M   'P 1'
#
loop_
_entity.id
_entity.type
_entity.pdbx_description
1 polymer ?
#
loop_
_entity_poly.entity_id
_entity_poly.type
_entity_poly.pdbx_seq_one_letter_code
_entity_poly.pdbx_strand_id
1 'polypeptide(L)'
;MKKHKWSLLLLSLLIPLFILAGCNSKQNLKGKWNVQDSNHEYTTVTFTDKKVSVNGQEAEYKQVEVGFKNNVQYIVIEMEGKKYSIIFPDADKNIAVLLQPTSEDNYLEGTMILAMNRKEKPNYDKYAKDYIREK
;
A
#
# COMPACT_ATOMS: atom_id res chain seq x y z
N MET A 1 -30.80 -26.78 61.42
CA MET A 1 -30.18 -27.58 60.33
C MET A 1 -30.81 -27.23 58.99
N LYS A 2 -30.07 -26.58 58.08
CA LYS A 2 -29.92 -26.93 56.66
C LYS A 2 -28.98 -25.90 56.01
N LYS A 3 -27.90 -26.41 55.43
CA LYS A 3 -26.79 -25.69 54.79
C LYS A 3 -27.01 -25.75 53.28
N HIS A 4 -26.93 -24.64 52.55
CA HIS A 4 -26.72 -24.61 51.10
C HIS A 4 -26.00 -23.29 50.78
N LYS A 5 -24.67 -23.28 50.66
CA LYS A 5 -23.86 -23.55 49.45
C LYS A 5 -24.12 -22.55 48.31
N TRP A 6 -23.27 -21.52 48.27
CA TRP A 6 -22.43 -21.15 47.12
C TRP A 6 -23.10 -21.03 45.74
N SER A 7 -23.22 -19.80 45.25
CA SER A 7 -22.92 -19.49 43.85
C SER A 7 -22.44 -18.03 43.75
N LEU A 8 -21.15 -17.84 44.00
CA LEU A 8 -20.38 -16.67 43.57
C LEU A 8 -20.13 -16.85 42.07
N LEU A 9 -21.07 -16.48 41.21
CA LEU A 9 -20.88 -16.57 39.75
C LEU A 9 -21.86 -15.61 39.06
N LEU A 10 -21.52 -14.33 39.01
CA LEU A 10 -22.06 -13.33 38.07
C LEU A 10 -21.12 -12.11 38.00
N LEU A 11 -19.80 -12.33 37.98
CA LEU A 11 -18.76 -11.28 37.83
C LEU A 11 -17.98 -11.42 36.51
N SER A 12 -18.61 -11.86 35.42
CA SER A 12 -17.88 -12.16 34.19
C SER A 12 -18.63 -11.78 32.93
N LEU A 13 -18.98 -10.50 32.77
CA LEU A 13 -19.23 -9.96 31.44
C LEU A 13 -18.95 -8.45 31.35
N LEU A 14 -17.80 -8.03 31.84
CA LEU A 14 -17.13 -6.81 31.36
C LEU A 14 -16.15 -7.26 30.29
N ILE A 15 -16.63 -7.42 29.06
CA ILE A 15 -15.75 -7.44 27.89
C ILE A 15 -15.52 -5.97 27.58
N PRO A 16 -14.37 -5.36 27.94
CA PRO A 16 -14.02 -4.10 27.31
C PRO A 16 -13.94 -4.38 25.81
N LEU A 17 -14.77 -3.68 25.02
CA LEU A 17 -14.52 -3.52 23.60
C LEU A 17 -13.10 -2.94 23.51
N PHE A 18 -12.13 -3.82 23.31
CA PHE A 18 -10.79 -3.42 22.93
C PHE A 18 -10.97 -2.65 21.64
N ILE A 19 -10.88 -1.33 21.77
CA ILE A 19 -10.85 -0.39 20.67
C ILE A 19 -9.63 -0.82 19.86
N LEU A 20 -9.83 -1.57 18.78
CA LEU A 20 -8.85 -1.64 17.70
C LEU A 20 -8.83 -0.26 17.03
N ALA A 21 -8.34 0.74 17.76
CA ALA A 21 -7.65 1.85 17.14
C ALA A 21 -6.35 1.26 16.60
N GLY A 22 -6.48 0.52 15.49
CA GLY A 22 -5.35 0.18 14.66
C GLY A 22 -4.69 1.50 14.31
N CYS A 23 -3.53 1.74 14.89
CA CYS A 23 -2.68 2.88 14.58
C CYS A 23 -2.61 2.96 13.06
N ASN A 24 -3.24 3.98 12.46
CA ASN A 24 -3.12 4.26 11.05
C ASN A 24 -1.63 4.50 10.80
N SER A 25 -0.91 3.44 10.42
CA SER A 25 0.49 3.55 10.04
C SER A 25 0.51 4.52 8.88
N LYS A 26 1.00 5.74 9.18
CA LYS A 26 1.05 6.88 8.27
C LYS A 26 1.45 6.34 6.91
N GLN A 27 0.49 6.35 5.97
CA GLN A 27 0.66 5.78 4.65
C GLN A 27 1.76 6.57 3.99
N ASN A 28 2.94 5.98 3.88
CA ASN A 28 4.09 6.74 3.47
C ASN A 28 4.63 6.16 2.19
N LEU A 29 4.27 6.80 1.08
CA LEU A 29 4.99 6.67 -0.18
C LEU A 29 6.42 7.18 -0.04
N LYS A 30 6.68 8.13 0.87
CA LYS A 30 7.97 8.81 0.99
C LYS A 30 9.12 7.86 1.29
N GLY A 31 10.30 8.34 0.97
CA GLY A 31 11.56 7.65 1.14
C GLY A 31 11.99 6.95 -0.13
N LYS A 32 13.04 6.15 0.02
CA LYS A 32 13.74 5.47 -1.06
C LYS A 32 13.05 4.16 -1.42
N TRP A 33 12.98 3.88 -2.71
CA TRP A 33 12.50 2.64 -3.31
C TRP A 33 13.51 2.15 -4.33
N ASN A 34 13.88 0.89 -4.24
CA ASN A 34 14.52 0.18 -5.35
C ASN A 34 13.41 -0.17 -6.35
N VAL A 35 13.64 0.07 -7.63
CA VAL A 35 12.64 -0.21 -8.66
C VAL A 35 13.25 -0.98 -9.82
N GLN A 36 12.39 -1.75 -10.49
CA GLN A 36 12.69 -2.34 -11.79
C GLN A 36 11.54 -2.03 -12.76
N ASP A 37 11.86 -1.60 -13.98
CA ASP A 37 10.90 -1.37 -15.06
C ASP A 37 10.71 -2.60 -15.96
N SER A 38 9.87 -2.46 -16.99
CA SER A 38 9.59 -3.51 -17.97
C SER A 38 10.77 -3.86 -18.88
N ASN A 39 11.81 -3.02 -18.95
CA ASN A 39 13.05 -3.29 -19.68
C ASN A 39 14.09 -4.00 -18.79
N HIS A 40 13.68 -4.40 -17.58
CA HIS A 40 14.51 -4.99 -16.55
C HIS A 40 15.60 -4.05 -16.01
N GLU A 41 15.49 -2.75 -16.25
CA GLU A 41 16.43 -1.75 -15.76
C GLU A 41 16.17 -1.46 -14.28
N TYR A 42 17.25 -1.41 -13.50
CA TYR A 42 17.18 -1.12 -12.07
C TYR A 42 17.54 0.33 -11.80
N THR A 43 16.73 0.99 -10.99
CA THR A 43 17.07 2.31 -10.46
C THR A 43 16.57 2.48 -9.03
N THR A 44 16.82 3.67 -8.48
CA THR A 44 16.25 4.14 -7.23
C THR A 44 15.32 5.31 -7.51
N VAL A 45 14.15 5.25 -6.88
CA VAL A 45 13.22 6.38 -6.82
C VAL A 45 13.12 6.87 -5.38
N THR A 46 13.15 8.18 -5.16
CA THR A 46 12.90 8.77 -3.84
C THR A 46 11.69 9.67 -3.88
N PHE A 47 10.68 9.36 -3.08
CA PHE A 47 9.50 10.20 -2.91
C PHE A 47 9.64 11.10 -1.69
N THR A 48 9.27 12.36 -1.86
CA THR A 48 9.08 13.35 -0.79
C THR A 48 7.59 13.74 -0.74
N ASP A 49 7.22 14.74 0.06
CA ASP A 49 5.83 15.22 0.14
C ASP A 49 5.23 15.66 -1.21
N LYS A 50 6.05 16.19 -2.12
CA LYS A 50 5.56 16.84 -3.35
C LYS A 50 6.36 16.46 -4.60
N LYS A 51 7.49 15.79 -4.43
CA LYS A 51 8.43 15.50 -5.51
C LYS A 51 8.87 14.05 -5.50
N VAL A 52 9.07 13.53 -6.69
CA VAL A 52 9.73 12.26 -6.93
C VAL A 52 11.07 12.52 -7.60
N SER A 53 12.13 11.86 -7.15
CA SER A 53 13.46 11.94 -7.71
C SER A 53 13.87 10.61 -8.33
N VAL A 54 14.31 10.62 -9.58
CA VAL A 54 14.86 9.46 -10.31
C VAL A 54 16.20 9.86 -10.90
N ASN A 55 17.28 9.14 -10.57
CA ASN A 55 18.63 9.44 -11.08
C ASN A 55 19.07 10.93 -10.92
N GLY A 56 18.62 11.61 -9.87
CA GLY A 56 18.92 13.02 -9.60
C GLY A 56 18.05 14.03 -10.35
N GLN A 57 17.12 13.59 -11.20
CA GLN A 57 16.09 14.42 -11.79
C GLN A 57 14.86 14.42 -10.90
N GLU A 58 14.30 15.60 -10.63
CA GLU A 58 13.10 15.77 -9.81
C GLU A 58 11.89 16.11 -10.68
N ALA A 59 10.75 15.52 -10.36
CA ALA A 59 9.44 15.88 -10.90
C ALA A 59 8.45 16.12 -9.76
N GLU A 60 7.58 17.12 -9.92
CA GLU A 60 6.49 17.35 -8.99
C GLU A 60 5.35 16.36 -9.21
N TYR A 61 4.70 15.95 -8.13
CA TYR A 61 3.49 15.15 -8.17
C TYR A 61 2.50 15.63 -7.12
N LYS A 62 1.21 15.38 -7.36
CA LYS A 62 0.14 15.61 -6.38
C LYS A 62 -0.44 14.27 -5.96
N GLN A 63 -0.56 14.02 -4.66
CA GLN A 63 -1.38 12.92 -4.18
C GLN A 63 -2.85 13.35 -4.27
N VAL A 64 -3.63 12.68 -5.13
CA VAL A 64 -5.03 13.05 -5.40
C VAL A 64 -6.02 12.13 -4.69
N GLU A 65 -5.64 10.89 -4.41
CA GLU A 65 -6.50 9.94 -3.71
C GLU A 65 -5.66 8.96 -2.87
N VAL A 66 -6.25 8.51 -1.78
CA VAL A 66 -5.82 7.30 -1.07
C VAL A 66 -7.03 6.42 -0.89
N GLY A 67 -6.93 5.17 -1.32
CA GLY A 67 -8.02 4.22 -1.21
C GLY A 67 -7.60 2.87 -0.65
N PHE A 68 -8.63 2.07 -0.37
CA PHE A 68 -8.49 0.72 0.12
C PHE A 68 -9.62 -0.12 -0.46
N LYS A 69 -9.28 -1.16 -1.22
CA LYS A 69 -10.25 -2.03 -1.90
C LYS A 69 -9.68 -3.44 -1.97
N ASN A 70 -10.53 -4.45 -1.75
CA ASN A 70 -10.14 -5.86 -1.77
C ASN A 70 -8.95 -6.19 -0.85
N ASN A 71 -8.91 -5.58 0.34
CA ASN A 71 -7.82 -5.70 1.31
C ASN A 71 -6.45 -5.17 0.83
N VAL A 72 -6.44 -4.39 -0.25
CA VAL A 72 -5.25 -3.78 -0.83
C VAL A 72 -5.36 -2.27 -0.73
N GLN A 73 -4.29 -1.64 -0.25
CA GLN A 73 -4.20 -0.19 -0.15
C GLN A 73 -3.56 0.38 -1.42
N TYR A 74 -4.03 1.54 -1.87
CA TYR A 74 -3.43 2.24 -2.99
C TYR A 74 -3.39 3.76 -2.78
N ILE A 75 -2.47 4.41 -3.46
CA ILE A 75 -2.34 5.87 -3.55
C ILE A 75 -2.41 6.25 -5.02
N VAL A 76 -3.22 7.26 -5.35
CA VAL A 76 -3.24 7.84 -6.69
C VAL A 76 -2.44 9.14 -6.67
N ILE A 77 -1.47 9.23 -7.56
CA ILE A 77 -0.69 10.44 -7.80
C ILE A 77 -0.99 10.98 -9.19
N GLU A 78 -0.94 12.30 -9.33
CA GLU A 78 -1.02 12.99 -10.60
C GLU A 78 0.33 13.65 -10.91
N MET A 79 0.87 13.36 -12.09
CA MET A 79 2.09 13.93 -12.64
C MET A 79 1.84 14.33 -14.09
N GLU A 80 2.14 15.57 -14.45
CA GLU A 80 1.98 16.08 -15.82
C GLU A 80 0.56 15.85 -16.40
N GLY A 81 -0.47 15.97 -15.56
CA GLY A 81 -1.87 15.76 -15.94
C GLY A 81 -2.28 14.29 -16.15
N LYS A 82 -1.39 13.33 -15.85
CA LYS A 82 -1.66 11.89 -15.88
C LYS A 82 -1.75 11.33 -14.46
N LYS A 83 -2.74 10.47 -14.23
CA LYS A 83 -2.89 9.74 -12.97
C LYS A 83 -2.12 8.43 -13.02
N TYR A 84 -1.49 8.09 -11.91
CA TYR A 84 -0.81 6.83 -11.67
C TYR A 84 -1.25 6.27 -10.33
N SER A 85 -1.34 4.95 -10.24
CA SER A 85 -1.70 4.24 -9.01
C SER A 85 -0.50 3.51 -8.46
N ILE A 86 -0.25 3.69 -7.16
CA ILE A 86 0.76 2.97 -6.40
C ILE A 86 0.03 2.03 -5.45
N ILE A 87 0.14 0.74 -5.73
CA ILE A 87 -0.58 -0.32 -5.04
C ILE A 87 0.36 -0.98 -4.04
N PHE A 88 -0.08 -1.11 -2.79
CA PHE A 88 0.65 -1.78 -1.71
C PHE A 88 -0.03 -3.13 -1.42
N PRO A 89 0.48 -4.25 -1.98
CA PRO A 89 -0.14 -5.56 -1.79
C PRO A 89 0.02 -6.08 -0.35
N ASP A 90 1.09 -5.69 0.34
CA ASP A 90 1.43 -6.19 1.67
C ASP A 90 1.21 -5.15 2.77
N ALA A 91 0.83 -5.64 3.97
CA ALA A 91 0.54 -4.79 5.13
C ALA A 91 1.76 -3.99 5.64
N ASP A 92 2.97 -4.51 5.44
CA ASP A 92 4.22 -3.87 5.86
C ASP A 92 4.68 -2.74 4.92
N LYS A 93 4.03 -2.63 3.75
CA LYS A 93 4.25 -1.58 2.73
C LYS A 93 5.71 -1.49 2.27
N ASN A 94 6.45 -2.60 2.32
CA ASN A 94 7.79 -2.71 1.72
C ASN A 94 7.75 -3.01 0.23
N ILE A 95 6.65 -3.58 -0.24
CA ILE A 95 6.38 -3.90 -1.64
C ILE A 95 5.35 -2.90 -2.18
N ALA A 96 5.56 -2.42 -3.40
CA ALA A 96 4.56 -1.67 -4.14
C ALA A 96 4.67 -1.91 -5.65
N VAL A 97 3.59 -1.63 -6.36
CA VAL A 97 3.54 -1.62 -7.83
C VAL A 97 3.02 -0.27 -8.31
N LEU A 98 3.74 0.38 -9.20
CA LEU A 98 3.28 1.57 -9.92
C LEU A 98 2.64 1.13 -11.23
N LEU A 99 1.41 1.58 -11.49
CA LEU A 99 0.73 1.37 -12.77
C LEU A 99 0.08 2.63 -13.30
N GLN A 100 -0.11 2.68 -14.62
CA GLN A 100 -1.02 3.61 -15.25
C GLN A 100 -2.41 2.95 -15.32
N PRO A 101 -3.42 3.48 -14.61
CA PRO A 101 -4.75 2.92 -14.58
C PRO A 101 -5.40 2.97 -15.97
N THR A 102 -6.21 1.96 -16.29
CA THR A 102 -6.95 1.88 -17.56
C THR A 102 -8.22 2.73 -17.58
N SER A 103 -8.72 3.11 -16.39
CA SER A 103 -9.91 3.95 -16.21
C SER A 103 -9.81 4.75 -14.92
N GLU A 104 -10.55 5.84 -14.82
CA GLU A 104 -10.66 6.60 -13.56
C GLU A 104 -11.57 5.92 -12.52
N ASP A 105 -12.34 4.92 -12.93
CA ASP A 105 -13.24 4.15 -12.05
C ASP A 105 -12.52 3.04 -11.29
N ASN A 106 -11.35 2.60 -11.77
CA ASN A 106 -10.61 1.50 -11.16
C ASN A 106 -9.09 1.72 -11.19
N TYR A 107 -8.56 2.25 -10.10
CA TYR A 107 -7.13 2.46 -9.91
C TYR A 107 -6.33 1.20 -9.56
N LEU A 108 -6.96 0.02 -9.47
CA LEU A 108 -6.28 -1.25 -9.22
C LEU A 108 -5.97 -2.04 -10.49
N GLU A 109 -6.42 -1.58 -11.66
CA GLU A 109 -6.22 -2.26 -12.94
C GLU A 109 -5.57 -1.32 -13.96
N GLY A 110 -4.50 -1.80 -14.59
CA GLY A 110 -3.86 -1.08 -15.67
C GLY A 110 -2.52 -1.65 -16.09
N THR A 111 -1.77 -0.84 -16.83
CA THR A 111 -0.45 -1.22 -17.31
C THR A 111 0.57 -0.95 -16.21
N MET A 112 1.20 -2.00 -15.69
CA MET A 112 2.29 -1.87 -14.75
C MET A 112 3.48 -1.14 -15.39
N ILE A 113 4.10 -0.26 -14.61
CA ILE A 113 5.26 0.53 -15.03
C ILE A 113 6.48 0.13 -14.20
N LEU A 114 6.33 0.04 -12.87
CA LEU A 114 7.44 -0.28 -11.97
C LEU A 114 7.04 -1.31 -10.93
N ALA A 115 7.93 -2.27 -10.71
CA ALA A 115 7.99 -3.03 -9.47
C ALA A 115 8.83 -2.24 -8.46
N MET A 116 8.35 -2.11 -7.23
CA MET A 116 8.99 -1.27 -6.22
C MET A 116 9.19 -2.03 -4.91
N ASN A 117 10.39 -1.94 -4.33
CA ASN A 117 10.68 -2.52 -3.02
C ASN A 117 11.59 -1.61 -2.19
N ARG A 118 11.30 -1.47 -0.89
CA ARG A 118 12.10 -0.63 0.02
C ARG A 118 13.44 -1.22 0.43
N LYS A 119 13.55 -2.54 0.46
CA LYS A 119 14.65 -3.29 1.08
C LYS A 119 15.48 -4.03 0.04
N GLU A 120 14.81 -4.70 -0.88
CA GLU A 120 15.41 -5.65 -1.83
C GLU A 120 15.35 -5.12 -3.27
N LYS A 121 16.01 -5.82 -4.20
CA LYS A 121 15.83 -5.58 -5.63
C LYS A 121 14.52 -6.25 -6.07
N PRO A 122 13.52 -5.48 -6.55
CA PRO A 122 12.28 -6.07 -7.02
C PRO A 122 12.49 -6.78 -8.36
N ASN A 123 11.54 -7.65 -8.74
CA ASN A 123 11.51 -8.29 -10.05
C ASN A 123 10.20 -7.94 -10.76
N TYR A 124 10.30 -7.27 -11.91
CA TYR A 124 9.15 -6.77 -12.67
C TYR A 124 8.20 -7.90 -13.06
N ASP A 125 8.70 -8.94 -13.72
CA ASP A 125 7.88 -10.04 -14.23
C ASP A 125 7.19 -10.82 -13.09
N LYS A 126 7.89 -11.04 -11.98
CA LYS A 126 7.34 -11.68 -10.79
C LYS A 126 6.22 -10.83 -10.19
N TYR A 127 6.42 -9.52 -10.06
CA TYR A 127 5.42 -8.64 -9.46
C TYR A 127 4.20 -8.48 -10.37
N ALA A 128 4.42 -8.42 -11.69
CA ALA A 128 3.34 -8.44 -12.67
C ALA A 128 2.50 -9.71 -12.50
N LYS A 129 3.15 -10.89 -12.47
CA LYS A 129 2.46 -12.17 -12.27
C LYS A 129 1.72 -12.27 -10.93
N ASP A 130 2.33 -11.80 -9.85
CA ASP A 130 1.81 -12.00 -8.49
C ASP A 130 0.71 -10.99 -8.12
N TYR A 131 0.78 -9.77 -8.67
CA TYR A 131 -0.03 -8.64 -8.19
C TYR A 131 -0.88 -7.97 -9.28
N ILE A 132 -0.55 -8.15 -10.56
CA ILE A 132 -1.33 -7.60 -11.65
C ILE A 132 -2.21 -8.71 -12.22
N ARG A 133 -3.52 -8.47 -12.19
CA ARG A 133 -4.47 -9.37 -12.83
C ARG A 133 -4.44 -9.12 -14.32
N GLU A 134 -3.91 -10.07 -15.08
CA GLU A 134 -4.17 -10.15 -16.52
C GLU A 134 -5.67 -10.36 -16.74
N LYS A 135 -6.26 -9.67 -17.72
CA LYS A 135 -7.65 -9.87 -18.14
C LYS A 135 -7.76 -11.06 -19.07
#